data_AF-A0A7J4LKK3-F1
#
_entry.id   AF-A0A7J4LKK3-F1
#
_cell.length_a   1.000
_cell.length_b   1.000
_cell.length_c   1.000
_cell.angle_alpha   90.00
_cell.angle_beta   90.00
_cell.angle_gamma   90.00
#
_symmetry.space_group_name_H-M   'P 1'
#
loop_
_entity.id
_entity.type
_entity.pdbx_description
1 polymer ?
#
loop_
_entity_poly.entity_id
_entity_poly.type
_entity_poly.pdbx_seq_one_letter_code
_entity_poly.pdbx_strand_id
1 'polypeptide(L)'
;MTDIQLTALGITVQRENHAYLDLGFVPDVTEFTKQVYKMWMGSEEGIEKELEKYRHEKPGARVMSLTLDNNTIWIAFYQYSASNITNLYRLGHEQAHVLHAIGQIYLLQEKLEQKGLDIELSGYEHFEKCSHDEKELVADIGAFYVLGKYGVDVLKLPSEQNSQLISANLAWYQNALRNSRITA
;
A
#
# COMPACT_ATOMS: atom_id res chain seq x y z
N MET A 1 11.67 19.25 8.18
CA MET A 1 11.12 17.89 8.24
C MET A 1 9.61 17.98 8.16
N THR A 2 9.01 17.17 7.29
CA THR A 2 7.57 17.02 7.09
C THR A 2 7.13 15.72 7.76
N ASP A 3 6.00 15.76 8.46
CA ASP A 3 5.39 14.56 9.03
C ASP A 3 4.56 13.85 7.95
N ILE A 4 4.89 12.60 7.67
CA ILE A 4 4.11 11.69 6.83
C ILE A 4 3.24 10.84 7.75
N GLN A 5 1.93 11.03 7.65
CA GLN A 5 0.94 10.28 8.44
C GLN A 5 0.31 9.17 7.59
N LEU A 6 0.59 7.93 7.95
CA LEU A 6 -0.01 6.73 7.36
C LEU A 6 -1.07 6.21 8.33
N THR A 7 -2.23 6.88 8.36
CA THR A 7 -3.25 6.73 9.40
C THR A 7 -3.80 5.31 9.52
N ALA A 8 -4.00 4.61 8.40
CA ALA A 8 -4.53 3.25 8.41
C ALA A 8 -3.52 2.28 9.02
N LEU A 9 -2.24 2.44 8.67
CA LEU A 9 -1.15 1.70 9.32
C LEU A 9 -0.92 2.14 10.78
N GLY A 10 -1.30 3.37 11.13
CA GLY A 10 -1.00 3.95 12.45
C GLY A 10 0.50 4.18 12.63
N ILE A 11 1.15 4.66 11.56
CA ILE A 11 2.57 4.95 11.50
C ILE A 11 2.74 6.44 11.15
N THR A 12 3.69 7.11 11.80
CA THR A 12 4.09 8.48 11.50
C THR A 12 5.60 8.53 11.31
N VAL A 13 6.04 9.14 10.22
CA VAL A 13 7.46 9.21 9.85
C VAL A 13 7.84 10.66 9.58
N GLN A 14 8.98 11.10 10.11
CA GLN A 14 9.55 12.40 9.76
C GLN A 14 10.51 12.25 8.58
N ARG A 15 10.33 13.07 7.55
CA ARG A 15 11.19 13.09 6.35
C ARG A 15 11.53 14.51 5.93
N GLU A 16 12.75 14.74 5.49
CA GLU A 16 13.15 16.05 4.94
C GLU A 16 12.69 16.21 3.49
N ASN A 17 12.83 15.14 2.71
CA ASN A 17 12.69 15.16 1.25
C ASN A 17 11.45 14.42 0.74
N HIS A 18 10.51 14.09 1.64
CA HIS A 18 9.27 13.42 1.27
C HIS A 18 8.07 14.10 1.89
N ALA A 19 6.98 14.14 1.13
CA ALA A 19 5.65 14.49 1.61
C ALA A 19 4.65 13.42 1.16
N TYR A 20 3.53 13.33 1.86
CA TYR A 20 2.44 12.42 1.53
C TYR A 20 1.11 13.16 1.56
N LEU A 21 0.30 12.94 0.53
CA LEU A 21 -1.04 13.48 0.40
C LEU A 21 -2.01 12.33 0.08
N ASP A 22 -2.86 12.01 1.06
CA ASP A 22 -3.98 11.08 0.89
C ASP A 22 -5.19 11.87 0.38
N LEU A 23 -5.56 11.67 -0.88
CA LEU A 23 -6.73 12.32 -1.50
C LEU A 23 -8.03 11.54 -1.27
N GLY A 24 -7.96 10.38 -0.61
CA GLY A 24 -9.11 9.58 -0.25
C GLY A 24 -9.83 8.95 -1.45
N PHE A 25 -11.15 8.81 -1.33
CA PHE A 25 -11.95 8.10 -2.32
C PHE A 25 -12.36 9.00 -3.50
N VAL A 26 -12.10 8.51 -4.71
CA VAL A 26 -12.45 9.15 -5.98
C VAL A 26 -13.42 8.27 -6.78
N PRO A 27 -14.27 8.86 -7.64
CA PRO A 27 -15.25 8.08 -8.42
C PRO A 27 -14.61 7.11 -9.42
N ASP A 28 -13.56 7.56 -10.10
CA ASP A 28 -12.83 6.80 -11.10
C ASP A 28 -11.34 7.08 -10.95
N VAL A 29 -10.58 6.03 -10.65
CA VAL A 29 -9.14 6.13 -10.41
C VAL A 29 -8.36 6.47 -11.69
N THR A 30 -8.77 5.93 -12.83
CA THR A 30 -8.09 6.18 -14.11
C THR A 30 -8.25 7.64 -14.53
N GLU A 31 -9.47 8.15 -14.43
CA GLU A 31 -9.77 9.54 -14.78
C GLU A 31 -9.07 10.49 -13.79
N PHE A 32 -9.07 10.16 -12.50
CA PHE A 32 -8.37 10.96 -11.50
C PHE A 32 -6.85 10.95 -11.69
N THR A 33 -6.26 9.83 -12.10
CA THR A 33 -4.84 9.76 -12.49
C THR A 33 -4.52 10.76 -13.60
N LYS A 34 -5.37 10.87 -14.63
CA LYS A 34 -5.18 11.85 -15.72
C LYS A 34 -5.23 13.29 -15.20
N GLN A 35 -6.16 13.59 -14.30
CA GLN A 35 -6.30 14.92 -13.70
C GLN A 35 -5.06 15.31 -12.89
N VAL A 36 -4.60 14.41 -12.01
CA VAL A 36 -3.38 14.61 -11.20
C VAL A 36 -2.15 14.77 -12.10
N TYR A 37 -1.99 13.91 -13.11
CA TYR A 37 -0.89 13.99 -14.07
C TYR A 37 -0.89 15.34 -14.81
N LYS A 38 -2.03 15.75 -15.35
CA LYS A 38 -2.17 17.02 -16.08
C LYS A 38 -1.90 18.23 -15.20
N MET A 39 -2.40 18.22 -13.96
CA MET A 39 -2.14 19.29 -12.99
C MET A 39 -0.64 19.47 -12.72
N TRP A 40 0.13 18.38 -12.76
CA TRP A 40 1.56 18.41 -12.45
C TRP A 40 2.46 18.63 -13.66
N MET A 41 2.23 17.90 -14.74
CA MET A 41 3.05 17.98 -15.95
C MET A 41 2.69 19.20 -16.80
N GLY A 42 1.55 19.85 -16.54
CA GLY A 42 1.03 20.95 -17.34
C GLY A 42 0.49 20.53 -18.70
N SER A 43 0.47 19.22 -18.99
CA SER A 43 0.01 18.64 -20.25
C SER A 43 -0.49 17.21 -20.07
N GLU A 44 -1.14 16.66 -21.11
CA GLU A 44 -1.52 15.25 -21.20
C GLU A 44 -0.48 14.41 -21.97
N GLU A 45 0.62 15.02 -22.42
CA GLU A 45 1.65 14.32 -23.18
C GLU A 45 2.32 13.26 -22.30
N GLY A 46 2.31 12.00 -22.74
CA GLY A 46 2.88 10.88 -21.98
C GLY A 46 1.93 10.17 -21.02
N ILE A 47 0.66 10.61 -20.90
CA ILE A 47 -0.31 10.01 -19.98
C ILE A 47 -0.54 8.51 -20.23
N GLU A 48 -0.58 8.07 -21.49
CA GLU A 48 -0.76 6.65 -21.83
C GLU A 48 0.39 5.78 -21.32
N LYS A 49 1.63 6.30 -21.35
CA LYS A 49 2.80 5.61 -20.81
C LYS A 49 2.73 5.54 -19.28
N GLU A 50 2.19 6.57 -18.64
CA GLU A 50 1.96 6.58 -17.20
C GLU A 50 0.90 5.55 -16.82
N LEU A 51 -0.25 5.53 -17.51
CA LEU A 51 -1.31 4.54 -17.31
C LEU A 51 -0.83 3.11 -17.55
N GLU A 52 0.08 2.89 -18.52
CA GLU A 52 0.67 1.59 -18.79
C GLU A 52 1.47 1.03 -17.60
N LYS A 53 2.19 1.88 -16.85
CA LYS A 53 2.92 1.45 -15.63
C LYS A 53 1.99 0.76 -14.64
N TYR A 54 0.73 1.19 -14.62
CA TYR A 54 -0.30 0.76 -13.68
C TYR A 54 -1.22 -0.33 -14.23
N ARG A 55 -0.97 -0.83 -15.45
CA ARG A 55 -1.80 -1.88 -16.08
C ARG A 55 -1.81 -3.18 -15.26
N HIS A 56 -0.73 -3.45 -14.54
CA HIS A 56 -0.53 -4.67 -13.74
C HIS A 56 -0.80 -4.48 -12.25
N GLU A 57 -1.10 -3.26 -11.82
CA GLU A 57 -1.46 -2.96 -10.44
C GLU A 57 -2.93 -3.28 -10.15
N LYS A 58 -3.27 -3.43 -8.87
CA LYS A 58 -4.63 -3.73 -8.44
C LYS A 58 -5.62 -2.65 -8.89
N PRO A 59 -6.81 -3.04 -9.38
CA PRO A 59 -7.81 -2.08 -9.82
C PRO A 59 -8.41 -1.31 -8.64
N GLY A 60 -8.49 0.01 -8.81
CA GLY A 60 -9.22 0.91 -7.92
C GLY A 60 -8.44 1.41 -6.72
N ALA A 61 -7.10 1.41 -6.75
CA ALA A 61 -6.25 2.18 -5.85
C ALA A 61 -4.98 2.59 -6.60
N ARG A 62 -4.38 3.73 -6.24
CA ARG A 62 -3.14 4.22 -6.84
C ARG A 62 -2.30 4.98 -5.83
N VAL A 63 -0.99 4.84 -6.00
CA VAL A 63 0.02 5.75 -5.48
C VAL A 63 0.81 6.33 -6.65
N MET A 64 0.85 7.65 -6.73
CA MET A 64 1.68 8.39 -7.68
C MET A 64 2.80 9.10 -6.93
N SER A 65 3.96 9.25 -7.59
CA SER A 65 5.06 10.05 -7.07
C SER A 65 5.44 11.16 -8.04
N LEU A 66 5.76 12.32 -7.48
CA LEU A 66 6.33 13.44 -8.21
C LEU A 66 7.60 13.89 -7.49
N THR A 67 8.72 13.90 -8.21
CA THR A 67 10.00 14.36 -7.67
C THR A 67 10.40 15.70 -8.30
N LEU A 68 10.52 16.74 -7.47
CA LEU A 68 10.96 18.08 -7.85
C LEU A 68 12.09 18.51 -6.92
N ASP A 69 13.24 18.91 -7.47
CA ASP A 69 14.39 19.44 -6.70
C ASP A 69 14.73 18.62 -5.45
N ASN A 70 14.83 17.29 -5.61
CA ASN A 70 15.08 16.29 -4.57
C ASN A 70 13.97 16.10 -3.53
N ASN A 71 12.79 16.70 -3.70
CA ASN A 71 11.60 16.44 -2.89
C ASN A 71 10.63 15.55 -3.64
N THR A 72 10.22 14.42 -3.03
CA THR A 72 9.22 13.52 -3.60
C THR A 72 7.89 13.65 -2.86
N ILE A 73 6.84 14.01 -3.57
CA ILE A 73 5.46 14.01 -3.07
C ILE A 73 4.81 12.70 -3.49
N TRP A 74 4.36 11.93 -2.51
CA TRP A 74 3.57 10.73 -2.71
C TRP A 74 2.09 11.08 -2.59
N ILE A 75 1.29 10.68 -3.58
CA ILE A 75 -0.15 10.89 -3.57
C ILE A 75 -0.85 9.54 -3.63
N ALA A 76 -1.75 9.27 -2.69
CA ALA A 76 -2.64 8.10 -2.75
C ALA A 76 -4.08 8.52 -3.03
N PHE A 77 -4.79 7.70 -3.81
CA PHE A 77 -6.24 7.81 -4.01
C PHE A 77 -6.85 6.46 -4.36
N TYR A 78 -8.14 6.31 -4.08
CA TYR A 78 -8.82 5.02 -4.07
C TYR A 78 -10.17 5.12 -4.76
N GLN A 79 -10.56 4.11 -5.53
CA GLN A 79 -11.95 4.01 -5.97
C GLN A 79 -12.80 3.51 -4.80
N TYR A 80 -13.93 4.17 -4.56
CA TYR A 80 -14.87 3.70 -3.55
C TYR A 80 -15.43 2.32 -3.91
N SER A 81 -15.51 1.43 -2.92
CA SER A 81 -16.25 0.17 -2.98
C SER A 81 -17.39 0.18 -1.96
N ALA A 82 -18.52 -0.45 -2.27
CA ALA A 82 -19.57 -0.69 -1.29
C ALA A 82 -19.11 -1.62 -0.14
N SER A 83 -18.04 -2.39 -0.36
CA SER A 83 -17.43 -3.24 0.66
C SER A 83 -16.43 -2.45 1.50
N ASN A 84 -16.73 -2.26 2.78
CA ASN A 84 -15.81 -1.62 3.73
C ASN A 84 -14.48 -2.40 3.86
N ILE A 85 -14.51 -3.72 3.74
CA ILE A 85 -13.30 -4.56 3.74
C ILE A 85 -12.41 -4.19 2.54
N THR A 86 -12.99 -4.03 1.35
CA THR A 86 -12.23 -3.63 0.15
C THR A 86 -11.64 -2.23 0.31
N ASN A 87 -12.38 -1.30 0.92
CA ASN A 87 -11.91 0.06 1.16
C ASN A 87 -10.71 0.08 2.14
N LEU A 88 -10.81 -0.63 3.26
CA LEU A 88 -9.74 -0.74 4.25
C LEU A 88 -8.49 -1.43 3.67
N TYR A 89 -8.70 -2.49 2.89
CA TYR A 89 -7.63 -3.20 2.22
C TYR A 89 -6.87 -2.26 1.26
N ARG A 90 -7.58 -1.54 0.39
CA ARG A 90 -6.99 -0.57 -0.55
C ARG A 90 -6.20 0.51 0.19
N LEU A 91 -6.78 1.07 1.26
CA LEU A 91 -6.12 2.09 2.08
C LEU A 91 -4.80 1.57 2.69
N GLY A 92 -4.83 0.39 3.28
CA GLY A 92 -3.62 -0.23 3.86
C GLY A 92 -2.58 -0.59 2.80
N HIS A 93 -3.01 -1.05 1.63
CA HIS A 93 -2.15 -1.41 0.50
C HIS A 93 -1.31 -0.22 0.03
N GLU A 94 -1.96 0.89 -0.30
CA GLU A 94 -1.26 2.07 -0.81
C GLU A 94 -0.41 2.76 0.25
N GLN A 95 -0.87 2.81 1.51
CA GLN A 95 -0.05 3.36 2.59
C GLN A 95 1.22 2.52 2.82
N ALA A 96 1.15 1.20 2.60
CA ALA A 96 2.30 0.33 2.66
C ALA A 96 3.25 0.51 1.46
N HIS A 97 2.72 0.76 0.25
CA HIS A 97 3.57 1.20 -0.87
C HIS A 97 4.33 2.48 -0.53
N VAL A 98 3.67 3.49 0.03
CA VAL A 98 4.34 4.74 0.44
C VAL A 98 5.40 4.47 1.50
N LEU A 99 5.09 3.68 2.53
CA LEU A 99 6.05 3.32 3.59
C LEU A 99 7.29 2.60 3.04
N HIS A 100 7.07 1.67 2.12
CA HIS A 100 8.13 0.92 1.43
C HIS A 100 8.97 1.88 0.57
N ALA A 101 8.33 2.72 -0.22
CA ALA A 101 9.00 3.64 -1.15
C ALA A 101 9.82 4.73 -0.45
N ILE A 102 9.40 5.16 0.76
CA ILE A 102 10.24 6.04 1.59
C ILE A 102 11.34 5.29 2.34
N GLY A 103 11.44 3.96 2.25
CA GLY A 103 12.47 3.15 2.89
C GLY A 103 12.29 2.98 4.40
N GLN A 104 11.05 2.81 4.87
CA GLN A 104 10.72 2.67 6.29
C GLN A 104 9.93 1.39 6.59
N ILE A 105 10.14 0.33 5.80
CA ILE A 105 9.34 -0.88 5.92
C ILE A 105 9.52 -1.61 7.25
N TYR A 106 10.66 -1.42 7.93
CA TYR A 106 10.88 -1.92 9.29
C TYR A 106 9.79 -1.49 10.28
N LEU A 107 9.18 -0.31 10.10
CA LEU A 107 8.08 0.14 10.96
C LEU A 107 6.83 -0.73 10.82
N LEU A 108 6.56 -1.29 9.64
CA LEU A 108 5.50 -2.27 9.46
C LEU A 108 5.88 -3.60 10.14
N GLN A 109 7.13 -4.03 10.03
CA GLN A 109 7.63 -5.22 10.72
C GLN A 109 7.47 -5.11 12.24
N GLU A 110 7.86 -3.98 12.85
CA GLU A 110 7.65 -3.72 14.28
C GLU A 110 6.17 -3.84 14.68
N LYS A 111 5.25 -3.36 13.84
CA LYS A 111 3.80 -3.47 14.09
C LYS A 111 3.29 -4.92 14.00
N LEU A 112 3.86 -5.72 13.11
CA LEU A 112 3.54 -7.16 12.97
C LEU A 112 4.08 -7.94 14.17
N GLU A 113 5.32 -7.66 14.61
CA GLU A 113 5.94 -8.26 15.79
C GLU A 113 5.15 -7.95 17.08
N GLN A 114 4.64 -6.71 17.24
CA GLN A 114 3.74 -6.34 18.33
C GLN A 114 2.42 -7.14 18.35
N LYS A 115 2.05 -7.78 17.22
CA LYS A 115 0.91 -8.69 17.09
C LYS A 115 1.31 -10.16 17.20
N GLY A 116 2.58 -10.45 17.51
CA GLY A 116 3.15 -11.80 17.57
C GLY A 116 3.33 -12.44 16.19
N LEU A 117 3.31 -11.67 15.11
CA LEU A 117 3.47 -12.18 13.75
C LEU A 117 4.94 -12.16 13.36
N ASP A 118 5.50 -13.35 13.16
CA ASP A 118 6.86 -13.55 12.65
C ASP A 118 6.83 -13.48 11.11
N ILE A 119 6.81 -12.25 10.59
CA ILE A 119 6.85 -11.94 9.15
C ILE A 119 8.05 -11.03 8.91
N GLU A 120 9.08 -11.60 8.28
CA GLU A 120 10.33 -10.89 7.97
C GLU A 120 10.16 -9.98 6.74
N LEU A 121 10.46 -8.69 6.91
CA LEU A 121 10.39 -7.68 5.83
C LEU A 121 11.73 -7.03 5.50
N SER A 122 12.81 -7.28 6.25
CA SER A 122 14.15 -6.71 5.98
C SER A 122 14.70 -7.06 4.59
N GLY A 123 14.26 -8.16 3.98
CA GLY A 123 14.60 -8.52 2.60
C GLY A 123 14.09 -7.52 1.54
N TYR A 124 13.16 -6.64 1.91
CA TYR A 124 12.44 -5.73 1.01
C TYR A 124 12.71 -4.25 1.35
N GLU A 125 13.87 -3.90 1.89
CA GLU A 125 14.16 -2.52 2.32
C GLU A 125 14.23 -1.50 1.17
N HIS A 126 14.53 -1.95 -0.04
CA HIS A 126 14.83 -1.09 -1.18
C HIS A 126 13.76 -1.20 -2.26
N PHE A 127 12.74 -0.34 -2.19
CA PHE A 127 11.62 -0.31 -3.14
C PHE A 127 12.06 -0.42 -4.61
N GLU A 128 13.04 0.39 -5.05
CA GLU A 128 13.48 0.38 -6.44
C GLU A 128 14.21 -0.91 -6.89
N LYS A 129 14.70 -1.71 -5.94
CA LYS A 129 15.37 -2.98 -6.22
C LYS A 129 14.41 -4.17 -6.21
N CYS A 130 13.22 -4.01 -5.63
CA CYS A 130 12.20 -5.04 -5.59
C CYS A 130 11.52 -5.18 -6.96
N SER A 131 11.25 -6.43 -7.33
CA SER A 131 10.32 -6.78 -8.40
C SER A 131 8.91 -6.28 -8.09
N HIS A 132 8.04 -6.25 -9.10
CA HIS A 132 6.63 -5.89 -8.94
C HIS A 132 5.95 -6.78 -7.89
N ASP A 133 6.14 -8.09 -7.98
CA ASP A 133 5.50 -9.06 -7.08
C ASP A 133 5.93 -8.87 -5.62
N GLU A 134 7.20 -8.51 -5.38
CA GLU A 134 7.70 -8.21 -4.03
C GLU A 134 7.12 -6.90 -3.47
N LYS A 135 6.94 -5.87 -4.32
CA LYS A 135 6.28 -4.63 -3.92
C LYS A 135 4.81 -4.89 -3.53
N GLU A 136 4.11 -5.69 -4.34
CA GLU A 136 2.72 -6.10 -4.07
C GLU A 136 2.61 -6.98 -2.83
N LEU A 137 3.57 -7.89 -2.58
CA LEU A 137 3.64 -8.70 -1.36
C LEU A 137 3.68 -7.83 -0.11
N VAL A 138 4.58 -6.85 -0.10
CA VAL A 138 4.75 -5.93 1.03
C VAL A 138 3.48 -5.10 1.25
N ALA A 139 2.88 -4.61 0.16
CA ALA A 139 1.64 -3.85 0.22
C ALA A 139 0.46 -4.71 0.70
N ASP A 140 0.40 -5.97 0.29
CA ASP A 140 -0.58 -6.95 0.76
C ASP A 140 -0.50 -7.21 2.26
N ILE A 141 0.70 -7.41 2.79
CA ILE A 141 0.90 -7.57 4.23
C ILE A 141 0.41 -6.32 4.98
N GLY A 142 0.74 -5.13 4.47
CA GLY A 142 0.26 -3.88 5.03
C GLY A 142 -1.28 -3.81 5.05
N ALA A 143 -1.92 -4.22 3.96
CA ALA A 143 -3.37 -4.29 3.85
C ALA A 143 -3.98 -5.28 4.85
N PHE A 144 -3.43 -6.49 4.99
CA PHE A 144 -3.92 -7.48 5.96
C PHE A 144 -3.72 -7.05 7.42
N TYR A 145 -2.59 -6.38 7.71
CA TYR A 145 -2.37 -5.74 8.99
C TYR A 145 -3.47 -4.71 9.30
N VAL A 146 -3.80 -3.84 8.34
CA VAL A 146 -4.88 -2.86 8.48
C VAL A 146 -6.21 -3.55 8.72
N LEU A 147 -6.56 -4.56 7.94
CA LEU A 147 -7.80 -5.32 8.14
C LEU A 147 -7.91 -5.87 9.58
N GLY A 148 -6.85 -6.51 10.08
CA GLY A 148 -6.80 -7.00 11.46
C GLY A 148 -6.90 -5.89 12.51
N LYS A 149 -6.21 -4.76 12.30
CA LYS A 149 -6.28 -3.56 13.17
C LYS A 149 -7.71 -3.01 13.28
N TYR A 150 -8.48 -3.06 12.21
CA TYR A 150 -9.87 -2.61 12.16
C TYR A 150 -10.90 -3.73 12.46
N GLY A 151 -10.46 -4.83 13.05
CA GLY A 151 -11.35 -5.88 13.59
C GLY A 151 -11.85 -6.90 12.56
N VAL A 152 -11.32 -6.91 11.34
CA VAL A 152 -11.63 -7.95 10.35
C VAL A 152 -10.89 -9.23 10.71
N ASP A 153 -11.62 -10.34 10.77
CA ASP A 153 -11.05 -11.67 11.01
C ASP A 153 -10.38 -12.20 9.73
N VAL A 154 -9.10 -11.87 9.56
CA VAL A 154 -8.30 -12.21 8.37
C VAL A 154 -8.23 -13.74 8.13
N LEU A 155 -8.36 -14.56 9.19
CA LEU A 155 -8.40 -16.03 9.06
C LEU A 155 -9.66 -16.55 8.36
N LYS A 156 -10.73 -15.77 8.33
CA LYS A 156 -12.00 -16.10 7.68
C LYS A 156 -12.15 -15.47 6.30
N LEU A 157 -11.20 -14.65 5.87
CA LEU A 157 -11.23 -14.11 4.51
C LEU A 157 -11.06 -15.26 3.51
N PRO A 158 -11.94 -15.36 2.50
CA PRO A 158 -11.81 -16.38 1.48
C PRO A 158 -10.52 -16.14 0.69
N SER A 159 -9.75 -17.19 0.47
CA SER A 159 -8.55 -17.15 -0.37
C SER A 159 -8.87 -16.88 -1.84
N GLU A 160 -10.14 -16.92 -2.26
CA GLU A 160 -10.55 -16.88 -3.67
C GLU A 160 -10.81 -15.47 -4.24
N GLN A 161 -10.42 -14.39 -3.57
CA GLN A 161 -10.70 -13.04 -4.10
C GLN A 161 -9.62 -12.52 -5.09
N ASN A 162 -10.01 -12.54 -6.37
CA ASN A 162 -9.63 -11.66 -7.49
C ASN A 162 -8.19 -11.65 -8.04
N SER A 163 -7.17 -12.23 -7.39
CA SER A 163 -5.92 -12.56 -8.09
C SER A 163 -5.16 -13.68 -7.40
N GLN A 164 -4.48 -14.54 -8.19
CA GLN A 164 -3.65 -15.63 -7.65
C GLN A 164 -2.59 -15.13 -6.64
N LEU A 165 -2.08 -13.91 -6.84
CA LEU A 165 -1.09 -13.26 -5.96
C LEU A 165 -1.69 -12.87 -4.61
N ILE A 166 -2.86 -12.21 -4.58
CA ILE A 166 -3.55 -11.89 -3.31
C ILE A 166 -3.86 -13.17 -2.55
N SER A 167 -4.30 -14.23 -3.24
CA SER A 167 -4.58 -15.53 -2.65
C SER A 167 -3.36 -16.15 -1.96
N ALA A 168 -2.19 -16.07 -2.61
CA ALA A 168 -0.94 -16.60 -2.05
C ALA A 168 -0.48 -15.78 -0.83
N ASN A 169 -0.52 -14.46 -0.93
CA ASN A 169 -0.09 -13.54 0.14
C ASN A 169 -1.01 -13.64 1.36
N LEU A 170 -2.33 -13.78 1.12
CA LEU A 170 -3.31 -14.03 2.18
C LEU A 170 -3.05 -15.37 2.89
N ALA A 171 -2.78 -16.44 2.14
CA ALA A 171 -2.48 -17.75 2.73
C ALA A 171 -1.22 -17.70 3.61
N TRP A 172 -0.17 -17.00 3.15
CA TRP A 172 1.05 -16.80 3.92
C TRP A 172 0.78 -16.01 5.21
N TYR A 173 0.06 -14.88 5.12
CA TYR A 173 -0.30 -14.08 6.29
C TYR A 173 -1.19 -14.86 7.28
N GLN A 174 -2.15 -15.64 6.79
CA GLN A 174 -2.99 -16.50 7.63
C GLN A 174 -2.18 -17.59 8.34
N ASN A 175 -1.13 -18.13 7.71
CA ASN A 175 -0.25 -19.09 8.37
C ASN A 175 0.54 -18.44 9.51
N ALA A 176 1.05 -17.22 9.32
CA ALA A 176 1.70 -16.46 10.39
C ALA A 176 0.73 -16.23 11.57
N LEU A 177 -0.52 -15.86 11.30
CA LEU A 177 -1.58 -15.70 12.30
C LEU A 177 -1.93 -17.00 13.05
N ARG A 178 -1.88 -18.16 12.37
CA ARG A 178 -2.12 -19.46 13.02
C ARG A 178 -0.98 -19.81 13.96
N ASN A 179 0.26 -19.55 13.54
CA ASN A 179 1.46 -19.86 14.32
C ASN A 179 1.61 -18.94 15.54
N SER A 180 1.23 -17.66 15.44
CA SER A 180 1.29 -16.72 16.57
C SER A 180 0.35 -17.09 17.73
N ARG A 181 -0.75 -17.80 17.44
CA ARG A 181 -1.69 -18.30 18.46
C ARG A 181 -1.23 -19.57 19.16
N ILE A 182 -0.25 -20.28 18.60
CA ILE A 182 0.31 -21.50 19.19
C ILE A 182 1.40 -21.16 20.21
N THR A 183 2.03 -19.98 20.08
CA THR A 183 3.14 -19.51 20.92
C THR A 183 2.72 -18.56 22.05
N ALA A 184 1.45 -18.13 22.09
CA ALA A 184 0.86 -17.25 23.12
C ALA A 184 0.02 -18.04 24.13
#